data_AF-A0A8S2I935-F1
#
_entry.id   AF-A0A8S2I935-F1
#
_cell.length_a   1.000
_cell.length_b   1.000
_cell.length_c   1.000
_cell.angle_alpha   90.00
_cell.angle_beta   90.00
_cell.angle_gamma   90.00
#
_symmetry.space_group_name_H-M   'P 1'
#
loop_
_entity.id
_entity.type
_entity.pdbx_description
1 polymer ?
#
loop_
_entity_poly.entity_id
_entity_poly.type
_entity_poly.pdbx_seq_one_letter_code
_entity_poly.pdbx_strand_id
1 'polypeptide(L)'
;MQIPNYRYMKLILLRERQMELLNMISSKDEQLLRFEKEKNDTIKDLSGEVDIYKEQVRQFSITIVQLEKNLLDEQEKRLKLQDDVEQCNKQSKETLQSQSYETMVPVIPVMASSDINHELFACKARIQEQDQIIISLRRDLSGASARLSDVQGELSEKQKRQLEKNETLIREQTRELGDTRSKLSKLSDIVDKQSHHIELLQTDLTKSKTLSNQYQLLVDQKEAEIERLSKTVDQKNVCVDRVEKHKDEEHGRITHELVAVGAQCKGERHEQTISRQREALNELRARIKTLEQLRPANPPYEKVLQQVILLKKELAELRAKQALPTNMPSLTLSSSSQQSQQYQRTSPNDDIQSAEIQKIIEERTAHADTMNALQTCEEMNSTLVRKLAQLLELDDEISNVTPLATLSMSERYAGVQQRQRAADMLTQKIEMLQDRLSRKEELLRDYEKDLGKLRQAEILIKEKNMLLQDLEIGKRTNEDEALFLRNTLKETQDQLNQEKRVNTAIKLGRNIDRDHSSDLIRRGGSSHSMTTLHHHSAPDVEPKIKTVKKEMNQKIARKDYEIKTLKHELHEALDTLTEQSHRVKLMELQSRDASHES
;
A
#
# COMPACT_ATOMS: atom_id res chain seq x y z
N MET A 1 20.41 -52.03 21.44
CA MET A 1 20.24 -51.00 20.39
C MET A 1 20.63 -49.67 21.00
N GLN A 2 21.56 -48.92 20.41
CA GLN A 2 21.88 -47.56 20.87
C GLN A 2 20.94 -46.58 20.16
N ILE A 3 20.17 -45.81 20.93
CA ILE A 3 19.33 -44.73 20.39
C ILE A 3 20.27 -43.61 19.95
N PRO A 4 20.23 -43.15 18.67
CA PRO A 4 21.04 -42.02 18.23
C PRO A 4 20.76 -40.79 19.10
N ASN A 5 21.81 -40.18 19.63
CA ASN A 5 21.65 -39.05 20.55
C ASN A 5 21.04 -37.86 19.81
N TYR A 6 19.73 -37.64 20.01
CA TYR A 6 18.91 -36.65 19.30
C TYR A 6 19.52 -35.24 19.28
N ARG A 7 20.25 -34.88 20.34
CA ARG A 7 20.99 -33.61 20.46
C ARG A 7 22.09 -33.44 19.41
N TYR A 8 22.76 -34.54 19.02
CA TYR A 8 23.81 -34.56 18.00
C TYR A 8 23.21 -34.45 16.58
N MET A 9 22.14 -35.19 16.30
CA MET A 9 21.44 -35.12 15.00
C MET A 9 20.84 -33.72 14.77
N LYS A 10 20.26 -33.09 15.80
CA LYS A 10 19.79 -31.71 15.74
C LYS A 10 20.92 -30.69 15.52
N LEU A 11 22.14 -30.97 16.00
CA LEU A 11 23.31 -30.11 15.79
C LEU A 11 23.84 -30.19 14.36
N ILE A 12 23.82 -31.39 13.75
CA ILE A 12 24.18 -31.60 12.34
C ILE A 12 23.21 -30.83 11.43
N LEU A 13 21.90 -31.05 11.57
CA LEU A 13 20.86 -30.36 10.77
C LEU A 13 20.92 -28.83 10.91
N LEU A 14 21.28 -28.31 12.09
CA LEU A 14 21.49 -26.87 12.28
C LEU A 14 22.71 -26.36 11.49
N ARG A 15 23.81 -27.13 11.48
CA ARG A 15 25.05 -26.78 10.78
C ARG A 15 24.89 -26.88 9.26
N GLU A 16 24.18 -27.88 8.78
CA GLU A 16 23.85 -28.04 7.36
C GLU A 16 23.03 -26.83 6.87
N ARG A 17 21.97 -26.47 7.60
CA ARG A 17 21.17 -25.27 7.30
C ARG A 17 21.95 -23.95 7.40
N GLN A 18 22.95 -23.87 8.28
CA GLN A 18 23.88 -22.74 8.33
C GLN A 18 24.79 -22.67 7.08
N MET A 19 25.28 -23.81 6.60
CA MET A 19 26.07 -23.88 5.35
C MET A 19 25.21 -23.53 4.11
N GLU A 20 23.96 -24.00 4.05
CA GLU A 20 23.00 -23.63 2.99
C GLU A 20 22.76 -22.12 2.94
N LEU A 21 22.52 -21.48 4.10
CA LEU A 21 22.35 -20.04 4.20
C LEU A 21 23.63 -19.27 3.83
N LEU A 22 24.80 -19.75 4.24
CA LEU A 22 26.09 -19.14 3.88
C LEU A 22 26.34 -19.20 2.36
N ASN A 23 26.08 -20.35 1.73
CA ASN A 23 26.19 -20.52 0.28
C ASN A 23 25.19 -19.62 -0.47
N MET A 24 23.96 -19.49 0.04
CA MET A 24 22.94 -18.60 -0.53
C MET A 24 23.37 -17.12 -0.45
N ILE A 25 23.95 -16.69 0.67
CA ILE A 25 24.49 -15.33 0.83
C ILE A 25 25.66 -15.11 -0.14
N SER A 26 26.66 -16.02 -0.18
CA SER A 26 27.78 -15.91 -1.11
C SER A 26 27.35 -15.83 -2.59
N SER A 27 26.31 -16.59 -2.97
CA SER A 27 25.75 -16.54 -4.33
C SER A 27 25.00 -15.23 -4.61
N LYS A 28 24.34 -14.65 -3.61
CA LYS A 28 23.72 -13.31 -3.70
C LYS A 28 24.77 -12.22 -3.85
N ASP A 29 25.85 -12.28 -3.07
CA ASP A 29 26.93 -11.29 -3.11
C ASP A 29 27.68 -11.33 -4.46
N GLU A 30 27.90 -12.53 -5.02
CA GLU A 30 28.41 -12.67 -6.40
C GLU A 30 27.47 -12.07 -7.46
N GLN A 31 26.15 -12.23 -7.32
CA GLN A 31 25.17 -11.65 -8.25
C GLN A 31 25.16 -10.13 -8.15
N LEU A 32 25.22 -9.57 -6.94
CA LEU A 32 25.33 -8.13 -6.70
C LEU A 32 26.61 -7.56 -7.31
N LEU A 33 27.77 -8.19 -7.08
CA LEU A 33 29.05 -7.74 -7.62
C LEU A 33 29.09 -7.74 -9.17
N ARG A 34 28.45 -8.74 -9.80
CA ARG A 34 28.29 -8.78 -11.28
C ARG A 34 27.41 -7.63 -11.77
N PHE A 35 26.27 -7.40 -11.13
CA PHE A 35 25.34 -6.31 -11.49
C PHE A 35 25.97 -4.93 -11.27
N GLU A 36 26.73 -4.74 -10.19
CA GLU A 36 27.48 -3.50 -9.96
C GLU A 36 28.54 -3.25 -11.03
N LYS A 37 29.24 -4.30 -11.49
CA LYS A 37 30.21 -4.19 -12.58
C LYS A 37 29.51 -3.82 -13.89
N GLU A 38 28.44 -4.50 -14.26
CA GLU A 38 27.66 -4.24 -15.48
C GLU A 38 27.08 -2.82 -15.50
N LYS A 39 26.54 -2.35 -14.37
CA LYS A 39 26.12 -0.96 -14.15
C LYS A 39 27.28 0.04 -14.34
N ASN A 40 28.47 -0.27 -13.82
CA ASN A 40 29.63 0.62 -13.94
C ASN A 40 30.23 0.64 -15.36
N ASP A 41 30.27 -0.51 -16.04
CA ASP A 41 30.71 -0.61 -17.43
C ASP A 41 29.73 0.15 -18.36
N THR A 42 28.41 -0.03 -18.21
CA THR A 42 27.40 0.71 -18.99
C THR A 42 27.40 2.23 -18.72
N ILE A 43 27.61 2.68 -17.48
CA ILE A 43 27.81 4.12 -17.17
C ILE A 43 29.04 4.68 -17.89
N LYS A 44 30.13 3.91 -17.96
CA LYS A 44 31.37 4.32 -18.63
C LYS A 44 31.18 4.43 -20.15
N ASP A 45 30.49 3.48 -20.77
CA ASP A 45 30.23 3.49 -22.21
C ASP A 45 29.32 4.68 -22.60
N LEU A 46 28.24 4.91 -21.84
CA LEU A 46 27.37 6.09 -22.01
C LEU A 46 28.11 7.42 -21.81
N SER A 47 29.07 7.48 -20.88
CA SER A 47 29.93 8.67 -20.73
C SER A 47 30.80 8.89 -21.97
N GLY A 48 31.29 7.82 -22.60
CA GLY A 48 32.05 7.88 -23.84
C GLY A 48 31.23 8.40 -25.03
N GLU A 49 30.00 7.90 -25.19
CA GLU A 49 29.06 8.42 -26.20
C GLU A 49 28.77 9.92 -25.98
N VAL A 50 28.50 10.32 -24.74
CA VAL A 50 28.25 11.72 -24.36
C VAL A 50 29.45 12.63 -24.70
N ASP A 51 30.69 12.17 -24.50
CA ASP A 51 31.89 12.94 -24.85
C ASP A 51 32.12 13.01 -26.37
N ILE A 52 31.78 11.97 -27.13
CA ILE A 52 31.76 12.00 -28.61
C ILE A 52 30.73 13.03 -29.11
N TYR A 53 29.52 13.07 -28.54
CA TYR A 53 28.50 14.05 -28.91
C TYR A 53 28.92 15.50 -28.57
N LYS A 54 29.59 15.74 -27.43
CA LYS A 54 30.16 17.07 -27.11
C LYS A 54 31.17 17.51 -28.17
N GLU A 55 32.05 16.61 -28.61
CA GLU A 55 33.05 16.92 -29.63
C GLU A 55 32.42 17.19 -31.00
N GLN A 56 31.40 16.42 -31.40
CA GLN A 56 30.62 16.70 -32.61
C GLN A 56 29.96 18.08 -32.57
N VAL A 57 29.30 18.42 -31.46
CA VAL A 57 28.70 19.75 -31.26
C VAL A 57 29.76 20.85 -31.34
N ARG A 58 30.93 20.66 -30.72
CA ARG A 58 32.06 21.61 -30.80
C ARG A 58 32.55 21.81 -32.23
N GLN A 59 32.71 20.74 -33.01
CA GLN A 59 33.13 20.83 -34.42
C GLN A 59 32.07 21.48 -35.32
N PHE A 60 30.78 21.18 -35.10
CA PHE A 60 29.70 21.87 -35.81
C PHE A 60 29.65 23.36 -35.45
N SER A 61 29.80 23.75 -34.18
CA SER A 61 29.87 25.16 -33.78
C SER A 61 31.00 25.92 -34.47
N ILE A 62 32.21 25.33 -34.56
CA ILE A 62 33.34 25.94 -35.28
C ILE A 62 33.05 26.05 -36.78
N THR A 63 32.42 25.03 -37.36
CA THR A 63 32.05 25.01 -38.78
C THR A 63 31.00 26.09 -39.09
N ILE A 64 29.99 26.27 -38.23
CA ILE A 64 28.97 27.32 -38.34
C ILE A 64 29.64 28.70 -38.30
N VAL A 65 30.48 28.99 -37.30
CA VAL A 65 31.18 30.29 -37.20
C VAL A 65 32.06 30.58 -38.42
N GLN A 66 32.71 29.56 -39.00
CA GLN A 66 33.50 29.73 -40.23
C GLN A 66 32.60 29.98 -41.46
N LEU A 67 31.44 29.34 -41.56
CA LEU A 67 30.46 29.58 -42.63
C LEU A 67 29.79 30.95 -42.50
N GLU A 68 29.46 31.39 -41.28
CA GLU A 68 28.94 32.72 -40.98
C GLU A 68 29.96 33.80 -41.39
N LYS A 69 31.25 33.61 -41.06
CA LYS A 69 32.30 34.51 -41.53
C LYS A 69 32.38 34.54 -43.06
N ASN A 70 32.43 33.38 -43.72
CA ASN A 70 32.51 33.33 -45.19
C ASN A 70 31.29 34.03 -45.84
N LEU A 71 30.11 33.92 -45.24
CA LEU A 71 28.89 34.58 -45.71
C LEU A 71 28.98 36.12 -45.59
N LEU A 72 29.55 36.62 -44.48
CA LEU A 72 29.81 38.06 -44.30
C LEU A 72 30.86 38.58 -45.31
N ASP A 73 31.95 37.83 -45.50
CA ASP A 73 33.02 38.17 -46.47
C ASP A 73 32.46 38.24 -47.92
N GLU A 74 31.54 37.34 -48.31
CA GLU A 74 30.85 37.40 -49.61
C GLU A 74 29.79 38.52 -49.67
N GLN A 75 29.09 38.82 -48.56
CA GLN A 75 28.14 39.92 -48.50
C GLN A 75 28.85 41.28 -48.66
N GLU A 76 30.05 41.46 -48.10
CA GLU A 76 30.86 42.66 -48.30
C GLU A 76 31.34 42.80 -49.75
N LYS A 77 31.75 41.71 -50.41
CA LYS A 77 32.08 41.70 -51.85
C LYS A 77 30.88 42.07 -52.70
N ARG A 78 29.70 41.52 -52.38
CA ARG A 78 28.45 41.81 -53.10
C ARG A 78 28.03 43.27 -52.98
N LEU A 79 28.25 43.91 -51.83
CA LEU A 79 28.03 45.35 -51.64
C LEU A 79 28.96 46.18 -52.51
N LYS A 80 30.27 45.91 -52.50
CA LYS A 80 31.26 46.61 -53.35
C LYS A 80 30.93 46.49 -54.84
N LEU A 81 30.58 45.29 -55.31
CA LEU A 81 30.16 45.06 -56.69
C LEU A 81 28.84 45.78 -57.04
N GLN A 82 27.95 46.03 -56.07
CA GLN A 82 26.77 46.86 -56.30
C GLN A 82 27.17 48.34 -56.43
N ASP A 83 28.02 48.86 -55.54
CA ASP A 83 28.51 50.24 -55.60
C ASP A 83 29.24 50.52 -56.94
N ASP A 84 30.12 49.59 -57.38
CA ASP A 84 30.81 49.65 -58.67
C ASP A 84 29.82 49.71 -59.85
N VAL A 85 28.77 48.87 -59.82
CA VAL A 85 27.72 48.86 -60.86
C VAL A 85 26.90 50.15 -60.83
N GLU A 86 26.59 50.72 -59.66
CA GLU A 86 25.92 52.01 -59.54
C GLU A 86 26.82 53.17 -60.02
N GLN A 87 28.14 53.08 -59.86
CA GLN A 87 29.10 54.06 -60.37
C GLN A 87 29.24 53.99 -61.89
N CYS A 88 29.39 52.80 -62.49
CA CYS A 88 29.39 52.64 -63.95
C CYS A 88 28.07 53.10 -64.60
N ASN A 89 26.92 52.88 -63.95
CA ASN A 89 25.63 53.39 -64.43
C ASN A 89 25.52 54.92 -64.41
N LYS A 90 26.22 55.61 -63.48
CA LYS A 90 26.30 57.09 -63.48
C LYS A 90 27.15 57.58 -64.65
N GLN A 91 28.36 57.03 -64.82
CA GLN A 91 29.26 57.36 -65.94
C GLN A 91 28.62 57.09 -67.32
N SER A 92 27.85 56.02 -67.46
CA SER A 92 27.12 55.72 -68.71
C SER A 92 26.06 56.78 -69.03
N LYS A 93 25.32 57.28 -68.02
CA LYS A 93 24.34 58.37 -68.20
C LYS A 93 24.98 59.70 -68.56
N GLU A 94 26.11 60.03 -67.94
CA GLU A 94 26.90 61.24 -68.24
C GLU A 94 27.46 61.19 -69.69
N THR A 95 27.95 60.03 -70.12
CA THR A 95 28.45 59.82 -71.49
C THR A 95 27.34 59.97 -72.54
N LEU A 96 26.14 59.46 -72.27
CA LEU A 96 24.99 59.55 -73.16
C LEU A 96 24.38 60.96 -73.30
N GLN A 97 24.78 61.93 -72.46
CA GLN A 97 24.34 63.32 -72.57
C GLN A 97 25.23 64.21 -73.46
N SER A 98 26.35 63.70 -73.98
CA SER A 98 27.41 64.53 -74.61
C SER A 98 27.59 64.35 -76.12
N GLN A 99 26.74 63.59 -76.81
CA GLN A 99 26.82 63.42 -78.28
C GLN A 99 25.70 64.18 -79.01
N SER A 100 25.98 65.46 -79.30
CA SER A 100 25.17 66.28 -80.20
C SER A 100 25.36 65.86 -81.65
N TYR A 101 24.26 65.75 -82.37
CA TYR A 101 24.16 65.42 -83.80
C TYR A 101 24.61 66.60 -84.66
N GLU A 102 25.49 66.35 -85.61
CA GLU A 102 25.80 67.28 -86.70
C GLU A 102 25.81 66.49 -88.03
N THR A 103 24.90 66.85 -88.93
CA THR A 103 24.72 66.18 -90.23
C THR A 103 24.62 67.25 -91.31
N MET A 104 25.75 67.56 -91.93
CA MET A 104 25.79 68.48 -93.07
C MET A 104 25.53 67.70 -94.37
N VAL A 105 24.62 68.21 -95.19
CA VAL A 105 24.29 67.66 -96.51
C VAL A 105 24.79 68.62 -97.60
N PRO A 106 25.85 68.28 -98.35
CA PRO A 106 26.17 68.90 -99.64
C PRO A 106 25.39 68.20 -100.77
N VAL A 107 25.20 68.88 -101.89
CA VAL A 107 24.40 68.40 -103.04
C VAL A 107 25.10 68.76 -104.36
N ILE A 108 24.87 67.97 -105.43
CA ILE A 108 25.28 68.22 -106.85
C ILE A 108 26.80 67.96 -107.11
N PRO A 109 27.25 67.48 -108.30
CA PRO A 109 26.57 66.85 -109.45
C PRO A 109 27.02 65.39 -109.74
N VAL A 110 26.36 64.77 -110.73
CA VAL A 110 26.76 63.49 -111.36
C VAL A 110 27.86 63.69 -112.41
N MET A 111 28.93 62.87 -112.37
CA MET A 111 29.72 62.40 -113.54
C MET A 111 30.39 61.04 -113.19
N ALA A 112 31.01 60.38 -114.19
CA ALA A 112 31.71 59.08 -114.11
C ALA A 112 30.84 57.84 -113.78
N SER A 113 30.48 57.06 -114.81
CA SER A 113 29.64 55.85 -114.70
C SER A 113 30.42 54.53 -114.52
N SER A 114 31.74 54.55 -114.48
CA SER A 114 32.59 53.40 -114.14
C SER A 114 32.61 53.13 -112.63
N ASP A 115 32.87 54.19 -111.85
CA ASP A 115 33.37 54.03 -110.48
C ASP A 115 32.22 53.70 -109.54
N ILE A 116 31.04 54.32 -109.76
CA ILE A 116 29.76 53.99 -109.12
C ILE A 116 29.43 52.50 -109.23
N ASN A 117 29.75 51.83 -110.36
CA ASN A 117 29.52 50.40 -110.51
C ASN A 117 30.48 49.55 -109.67
N HIS A 118 31.71 50.02 -109.45
CA HIS A 118 32.69 49.34 -108.61
C HIS A 118 32.39 49.54 -107.12
N GLU A 119 31.99 50.75 -106.71
CA GLU A 119 31.47 51.06 -105.37
C GLU A 119 30.19 50.27 -105.07
N LEU A 120 29.25 50.18 -106.03
CA LEU A 120 28.03 49.39 -105.87
C LEU A 120 28.30 47.89 -105.75
N PHE A 121 29.36 47.38 -106.39
CA PHE A 121 29.84 46.01 -106.17
C PHE A 121 30.47 45.83 -104.78
N ALA A 122 31.32 46.76 -104.34
CA ALA A 122 31.94 46.74 -103.02
C ALA A 122 30.89 46.85 -101.89
N CYS A 123 29.88 47.70 -102.04
CA CYS A 123 28.74 47.79 -101.13
C CYS A 123 27.91 46.51 -101.10
N LYS A 124 27.66 45.85 -102.23
CA LYS A 124 27.01 44.52 -102.27
C LYS A 124 27.84 43.46 -101.54
N ALA A 125 29.15 43.43 -101.72
CA ALA A 125 30.03 42.50 -101.01
C ALA A 125 30.01 42.75 -99.48
N ARG A 126 30.06 44.01 -99.05
CA ARG A 126 29.95 44.38 -97.62
C ARG A 126 28.58 44.06 -97.02
N ILE A 127 27.49 44.20 -97.78
CA ILE A 127 26.15 43.77 -97.35
C ILE A 127 26.12 42.25 -97.19
N GLN A 128 26.67 41.48 -98.14
CA GLN A 128 26.76 40.02 -98.03
C GLN A 128 27.60 39.57 -96.83
N GLU A 129 28.71 40.23 -96.53
CA GLU A 129 29.52 39.99 -95.33
C GLU A 129 28.71 40.28 -94.05
N GLN A 130 28.00 41.41 -93.99
CA GLN A 130 27.12 41.77 -92.88
C GLN A 130 25.95 40.78 -92.73
N ASP A 131 25.36 40.28 -93.81
CA ASP A 131 24.33 39.25 -93.77
C ASP A 131 24.86 37.94 -93.17
N GLN A 132 26.09 37.51 -93.51
CA GLN A 132 26.71 36.34 -92.88
C GLN A 132 26.94 36.55 -91.37
N ILE A 133 27.36 37.75 -90.95
CA ILE A 133 27.52 38.12 -89.54
C ILE A 133 26.16 38.14 -88.82
N ILE A 134 25.10 38.62 -89.47
CA ILE A 134 23.73 38.60 -88.92
C ILE A 134 23.23 37.14 -88.80
N ILE A 135 23.55 36.27 -89.76
CA ILE A 135 23.19 34.85 -89.72
C ILE A 135 23.94 34.11 -88.59
N SER A 136 25.25 34.35 -88.40
CA SER A 136 26.00 33.73 -87.31
C SER A 136 25.52 34.23 -85.94
N LEU A 137 25.35 35.54 -85.75
CA LEU A 137 24.83 36.10 -84.51
C LEU A 137 23.41 35.59 -84.18
N ARG A 138 22.54 35.38 -85.17
CA ARG A 138 21.22 34.75 -84.97
C ARG A 138 21.33 33.28 -84.56
N ARG A 139 22.29 32.53 -85.12
CA ARG A 139 22.59 31.14 -84.74
C ARG A 139 23.12 31.06 -83.31
N ASP A 140 24.02 31.96 -82.92
CA ASP A 140 24.61 32.00 -81.59
C ASP A 140 23.59 32.44 -80.53
N LEU A 141 22.74 33.43 -80.85
CA LEU A 141 21.60 33.82 -80.01
C LEU A 141 20.65 32.64 -79.80
N SER A 142 20.29 31.93 -80.87
CA SER A 142 19.43 30.73 -80.79
C SER A 142 20.07 29.63 -79.92
N GLY A 143 21.36 29.36 -80.09
CA GLY A 143 22.11 28.40 -79.27
C GLY A 143 22.23 28.83 -77.80
N ALA A 144 22.33 30.14 -77.52
CA ALA A 144 22.30 30.67 -76.16
C ALA A 144 20.90 30.56 -75.53
N SER A 145 19.85 30.86 -76.27
CA SER A 145 18.46 30.70 -75.83
C SER A 145 18.11 29.25 -75.52
N ALA A 146 18.58 28.29 -76.32
CA ALA A 146 18.42 26.86 -76.05
C ALA A 146 19.08 26.48 -74.71
N ARG A 147 20.37 26.81 -74.52
CA ARG A 147 21.09 26.52 -73.27
C ARG A 147 20.44 27.17 -72.03
N LEU A 148 19.88 28.37 -72.16
CA LEU A 148 19.13 29.02 -71.08
C LEU A 148 17.82 28.29 -70.77
N SER A 149 17.11 27.79 -71.79
CA SER A 149 15.91 26.96 -71.62
C SER A 149 16.23 25.63 -70.92
N ASP A 150 17.35 24.98 -71.27
CA ASP A 150 17.79 23.73 -70.65
C ASP A 150 18.10 23.95 -69.16
N VAL A 151 18.91 24.97 -68.84
CA VAL A 151 19.27 25.33 -67.45
C VAL A 151 18.04 25.76 -66.64
N GLN A 152 17.07 26.45 -67.23
CA GLN A 152 15.80 26.78 -66.59
C GLN A 152 14.96 25.53 -66.30
N GLY A 153 14.95 24.55 -67.22
CA GLY A 153 14.34 23.24 -67.03
C GLY A 153 14.98 22.46 -65.89
N GLU A 154 16.32 22.31 -65.90
CA GLU A 154 17.07 21.63 -64.84
C GLU A 154 16.87 22.27 -63.46
N LEU A 155 16.86 23.61 -63.38
CA LEU A 155 16.61 24.34 -62.13
C LEU A 155 15.20 24.07 -61.61
N SER A 156 14.19 24.10 -62.49
CA SER A 156 12.80 23.79 -62.13
C SER A 156 12.64 22.34 -61.67
N GLU A 157 13.28 21.39 -62.35
CA GLU A 157 13.22 19.98 -61.96
C GLU A 157 13.96 19.73 -60.63
N LYS A 158 15.11 20.40 -60.41
CA LYS A 158 15.84 20.34 -59.13
C LYS A 158 15.00 20.90 -57.97
N GLN A 159 14.26 21.99 -58.19
CA GLN A 159 13.29 22.51 -57.22
C GLN A 159 12.16 21.51 -56.96
N LYS A 160 11.55 20.93 -58.02
CA LYS A 160 10.51 19.90 -57.91
C LYS A 160 10.98 18.69 -57.09
N ARG A 161 12.12 18.09 -57.43
CA ARG A 161 12.70 16.95 -56.70
C ARG A 161 12.98 17.27 -55.23
N GLN A 162 13.30 18.52 -54.89
CA GLN A 162 13.50 18.94 -53.49
C GLN A 162 12.16 19.13 -52.75
N LEU A 163 11.13 19.64 -53.41
CA LEU A 163 9.78 19.72 -52.85
C LEU A 163 9.20 18.32 -52.59
N GLU A 164 9.36 17.37 -53.52
CA GLU A 164 8.94 15.97 -53.36
C GLU A 164 9.63 15.27 -52.16
N LYS A 165 10.93 15.56 -51.94
CA LYS A 165 11.67 15.11 -50.74
C LYS A 165 11.13 15.75 -49.46
N ASN A 166 10.88 17.06 -49.46
CA ASN A 166 10.33 17.74 -48.29
C ASN A 166 8.91 17.23 -47.97
N GLU A 167 8.09 16.95 -48.99
CA GLU A 167 6.74 16.41 -48.82
C GLU A 167 6.75 14.97 -48.26
N THR A 168 7.65 14.10 -48.73
CA THR A 168 7.83 12.76 -48.16
C THR A 168 8.27 12.80 -46.70
N LEU A 169 9.21 13.70 -46.35
CA LEU A 169 9.63 13.92 -44.96
C LEU A 169 8.49 14.44 -44.07
N ILE A 170 7.69 15.40 -44.55
CA ILE A 170 6.52 15.91 -43.81
C ILE A 170 5.48 14.81 -43.60
N ARG A 171 5.24 13.96 -44.61
CA ARG A 171 4.33 12.80 -44.48
C ARG A 171 4.83 11.78 -43.43
N GLU A 172 6.14 11.52 -43.40
CA GLU A 172 6.76 10.63 -42.40
C GLU A 172 6.67 11.21 -40.98
N GLN A 173 7.06 12.48 -40.79
CA GLN A 173 6.95 13.18 -39.50
C GLN A 173 5.50 13.27 -39.02
N THR A 174 4.54 13.44 -39.93
CA THR A 174 3.10 13.46 -39.59
C THR A 174 2.62 12.08 -39.10
N ARG A 175 3.11 10.98 -39.69
CA ARG A 175 2.85 9.61 -39.21
C ARG A 175 3.40 9.41 -37.80
N GLU A 176 4.65 9.79 -37.56
CA GLU A 176 5.32 9.66 -36.26
C GLU A 176 4.66 10.51 -35.16
N LEU A 177 4.19 11.72 -35.50
CA LEU A 177 3.37 12.55 -34.61
C LEU A 177 2.00 11.91 -34.32
N GLY A 178 1.42 11.18 -35.28
CA GLY A 178 0.22 10.36 -35.06
C GLY A 178 0.48 9.20 -34.10
N ASP A 179 1.54 8.43 -34.33
CA ASP A 179 1.92 7.27 -33.50
C ASP A 179 2.27 7.68 -32.07
N THR A 180 3.02 8.77 -31.90
CA THR A 180 3.36 9.31 -30.57
C THR A 180 2.14 9.87 -29.84
N ARG A 181 1.21 10.55 -30.52
CA ARG A 181 -0.09 10.94 -29.95
C ARG A 181 -0.93 9.73 -29.54
N SER A 182 -0.95 8.66 -30.35
CA SER A 182 -1.65 7.41 -29.99
C SER A 182 -1.05 6.75 -28.74
N LYS A 183 0.29 6.73 -28.63
CA LYS A 183 1.00 6.24 -27.44
C LYS A 183 0.70 7.10 -26.21
N LEU A 184 0.69 8.43 -26.34
CA LEU A 184 0.37 9.35 -25.25
C LEU A 184 -1.09 9.20 -24.78
N SER A 185 -2.06 9.04 -25.69
CA SER A 185 -3.47 8.77 -25.33
C SER A 185 -3.58 7.49 -24.49
N LYS A 186 -2.95 6.40 -24.93
CA LYS A 186 -2.94 5.12 -24.22
C LYS A 186 -2.26 5.21 -22.84
N LEU A 187 -1.26 6.08 -22.69
CA LEU A 187 -0.63 6.35 -21.39
C LEU A 187 -1.54 7.18 -20.49
N SER A 188 -2.26 8.18 -21.01
CA SER A 188 -3.30 8.89 -20.25
C SER A 188 -4.36 7.92 -19.74
N ASP A 189 -4.91 7.09 -20.64
CA ASP A 189 -5.92 6.06 -20.30
C ASP A 189 -5.46 5.11 -19.19
N ILE A 190 -4.16 4.92 -19.00
CA ILE A 190 -3.56 4.10 -17.93
C ILE A 190 -3.38 4.93 -16.65
N VAL A 191 -2.87 6.17 -16.76
CA VAL A 191 -2.71 7.10 -15.62
C VAL A 191 -4.06 7.43 -14.98
N ASP A 192 -5.11 7.63 -15.78
CA ASP A 192 -6.47 7.92 -15.30
C ASP A 192 -7.04 6.71 -14.52
N LYS A 193 -6.86 5.49 -15.05
CA LYS A 193 -7.24 4.24 -14.36
C LYS A 193 -6.44 3.99 -13.08
N GLN A 194 -5.13 4.29 -13.09
CA GLN A 194 -4.28 4.17 -11.91
C GLN A 194 -4.65 5.20 -10.83
N SER A 195 -4.94 6.44 -11.24
CA SER A 195 -5.40 7.50 -10.34
C SER A 195 -6.70 7.11 -9.66
N HIS A 196 -7.69 6.63 -10.43
CA HIS A 196 -8.96 6.16 -9.85
C HIS A 196 -8.79 4.94 -8.93
N HIS A 197 -7.87 4.01 -9.24
CA HIS A 197 -7.56 2.90 -8.33
C HIS A 197 -6.90 3.38 -7.02
N ILE A 198 -6.04 4.40 -7.09
CA ILE A 198 -5.45 5.05 -5.92
C ILE A 198 -6.52 5.75 -5.07
N GLU A 199 -7.47 6.47 -5.68
CA GLU A 199 -8.62 7.06 -4.99
C GLU A 199 -9.43 6.00 -4.24
N LEU A 200 -9.82 4.91 -4.91
CA LEU A 200 -10.57 3.80 -4.30
C LEU A 200 -9.82 3.22 -3.09
N LEU A 201 -8.52 2.92 -3.23
CA LEU A 201 -7.67 2.45 -2.13
C LEU A 201 -7.56 3.46 -0.99
N GLN A 202 -7.56 4.78 -1.27
CA GLN A 202 -7.62 5.80 -0.22
C GLN A 202 -8.97 5.82 0.50
N THR A 203 -10.10 5.63 -0.20
CA THR A 203 -11.41 5.50 0.46
C THR A 203 -11.49 4.23 1.34
N ASP A 204 -10.93 3.10 0.91
CA ASP A 204 -10.94 1.88 1.70
C ASP A 204 -9.95 1.93 2.88
N LEU A 205 -8.80 2.59 2.70
CA LEU A 205 -7.87 2.86 3.80
C LEU A 205 -8.49 3.79 4.86
N THR A 206 -9.28 4.78 4.46
CA THR A 206 -9.97 5.66 5.42
C THR A 206 -11.13 4.96 6.12
N LYS A 207 -11.94 4.14 5.43
CA LYS A 207 -12.94 3.23 6.04
C LYS A 207 -12.29 2.27 7.06
N SER A 208 -11.17 1.66 6.69
CA SER A 208 -10.44 0.74 7.57
C SER A 208 -9.86 1.45 8.81
N LYS A 209 -9.33 2.67 8.65
CA LYS A 209 -8.86 3.49 9.78
C LYS A 209 -9.99 3.92 10.72
N THR A 210 -11.14 4.35 10.19
CA THR A 210 -12.27 4.72 11.06
C THR A 210 -12.84 3.52 11.81
N LEU A 211 -12.92 2.35 11.17
CA LEU A 211 -13.30 1.09 11.83
C LEU A 211 -12.29 0.68 12.91
N SER A 212 -10.98 0.78 12.64
CA SER A 212 -9.92 0.53 13.61
C SER A 212 -10.01 1.45 14.83
N ASN A 213 -10.29 2.74 14.62
CA ASN A 213 -10.47 3.70 15.70
C ASN A 213 -11.74 3.43 16.53
N GLN A 214 -12.82 2.96 15.91
CA GLN A 214 -14.04 2.52 16.62
C GLN A 214 -13.76 1.30 17.51
N TYR A 215 -13.00 0.31 17.01
CA TYR A 215 -12.61 -0.85 17.82
C TYR A 215 -11.66 -0.45 18.96
N GLN A 216 -10.69 0.43 18.74
CA GLN A 216 -9.82 0.92 19.82
C GLN A 216 -10.64 1.61 20.92
N LEU A 217 -11.56 2.52 20.55
CA LEU A 217 -12.44 3.18 21.51
C LEU A 217 -13.31 2.18 22.31
N LEU A 218 -13.72 1.07 21.70
CA LEU A 218 -14.45 0.00 22.37
C LEU A 218 -13.56 -0.81 23.34
N VAL A 219 -12.29 -1.03 22.99
CA VAL A 219 -11.28 -1.64 23.87
C VAL A 219 -11.02 -0.73 25.07
N ASP A 220 -10.73 0.56 24.85
CA ASP A 220 -10.49 1.55 25.90
C ASP A 220 -11.66 1.62 26.91
N GLN A 221 -12.90 1.57 26.40
CA GLN A 221 -14.12 1.50 27.24
C GLN A 221 -14.20 0.22 28.07
N LYS A 222 -13.81 -0.93 27.51
CA LYS A 222 -13.85 -2.22 28.20
C LYS A 222 -12.71 -2.37 29.23
N GLU A 223 -11.53 -1.84 28.95
CA GLU A 223 -10.45 -1.75 29.93
C GLU A 223 -10.84 -0.85 31.11
N ALA A 224 -11.45 0.31 30.86
CA ALA A 224 -11.98 1.18 31.92
C ALA A 224 -13.13 0.55 32.72
N GLU A 225 -13.93 -0.34 32.13
CA GLU A 225 -14.95 -1.13 32.84
C GLU A 225 -14.31 -2.21 33.72
N ILE A 226 -13.32 -2.96 33.20
CA ILE A 226 -12.55 -3.96 33.94
C ILE A 226 -11.82 -3.32 35.13
N GLU A 227 -11.21 -2.15 34.96
CA GLU A 227 -10.50 -1.44 36.03
C GLU A 227 -11.44 -1.01 37.17
N ARG A 228 -12.65 -0.56 36.85
CA ARG A 228 -13.70 -0.25 37.85
C ARG A 228 -14.18 -1.51 38.57
N LEU A 229 -14.35 -2.62 37.85
CA LEU A 229 -14.76 -3.90 38.44
C LEU A 229 -13.68 -4.45 39.37
N SER A 230 -12.39 -4.39 38.99
CA SER A 230 -11.26 -4.74 39.87
C SER A 230 -11.30 -3.93 41.16
N LYS A 231 -11.33 -2.59 41.05
CA LYS A 231 -11.40 -1.70 42.23
C LYS A 231 -12.60 -1.99 43.14
N THR A 232 -13.72 -2.47 42.58
CA THR A 232 -14.91 -2.88 43.33
C THR A 232 -14.73 -4.24 44.02
N VAL A 233 -14.02 -5.18 43.41
CA VAL A 233 -13.62 -6.46 44.03
C VAL A 233 -12.60 -6.23 45.15
N ASP A 234 -11.58 -5.40 44.90
CA ASP A 234 -10.54 -5.07 45.88
C ASP A 234 -11.15 -4.42 47.15
N GLN A 235 -12.10 -3.49 46.98
CA GLN A 235 -12.86 -2.90 48.08
C GLN A 235 -13.70 -3.92 48.87
N LYS A 236 -14.30 -4.91 48.18
CA LYS A 236 -15.04 -5.99 48.85
C LYS A 236 -14.12 -6.92 49.62
N ASN A 237 -12.96 -7.28 49.06
CA ASN A 237 -11.96 -8.12 49.73
C ASN A 237 -11.45 -7.44 51.01
N VAL A 238 -11.08 -6.15 50.94
CA VAL A 238 -10.69 -5.35 52.13
C VAL A 238 -11.82 -5.24 53.17
N CYS A 239 -13.09 -5.33 52.76
CA CYS A 239 -14.22 -5.39 53.68
C CYS A 239 -14.34 -6.77 54.36
N VAL A 240 -14.16 -7.86 53.62
CA VAL A 240 -14.14 -9.24 54.14
C VAL A 240 -12.99 -9.41 55.14
N ASP A 241 -11.76 -9.03 54.78
CA ASP A 241 -10.58 -9.05 55.65
C ASP A 241 -10.81 -8.38 57.02
N ARG A 242 -11.58 -7.28 57.04
CA ARG A 242 -11.92 -6.55 58.28
C ARG A 242 -12.96 -7.28 59.12
N VAL A 243 -13.96 -7.89 58.47
CA VAL A 243 -14.98 -8.70 59.15
C VAL A 243 -14.39 -10.00 59.71
N GLU A 244 -13.44 -10.62 59.01
CA GLU A 244 -12.74 -11.81 59.51
C GLU A 244 -11.85 -11.47 60.71
N LYS A 245 -11.04 -10.40 60.64
CA LYS A 245 -10.25 -9.93 61.79
C LYS A 245 -11.10 -9.58 63.01
N HIS A 246 -12.27 -8.95 62.83
CA HIS A 246 -13.20 -8.70 63.94
C HIS A 246 -13.72 -10.00 64.57
N LYS A 247 -14.02 -11.04 63.76
CA LYS A 247 -14.42 -12.35 64.28
C LYS A 247 -13.28 -13.04 65.03
N ASP A 248 -12.04 -12.95 64.55
CA ASP A 248 -10.88 -13.52 65.24
C ASP A 248 -10.61 -12.81 66.58
N GLU A 249 -10.75 -11.47 66.63
CA GLU A 249 -10.68 -10.70 67.88
C GLU A 249 -11.82 -11.07 68.86
N GLU A 250 -13.04 -11.23 68.35
CA GLU A 250 -14.22 -11.63 69.13
C GLU A 250 -14.10 -13.08 69.65
N HIS A 251 -13.64 -14.02 68.82
CA HIS A 251 -13.33 -15.40 69.23
C HIS A 251 -12.17 -15.46 70.23
N GLY A 252 -11.13 -14.62 70.07
CA GLY A 252 -10.06 -14.46 71.05
C GLY A 252 -10.56 -13.95 72.40
N ARG A 253 -11.52 -13.02 72.39
CA ARG A 253 -12.17 -12.50 73.59
C ARG A 253 -13.03 -13.57 74.28
N ILE A 254 -13.90 -14.25 73.54
CA ILE A 254 -14.76 -15.34 74.06
C ILE A 254 -13.90 -16.47 74.64
N THR A 255 -12.82 -16.88 73.98
CA THR A 255 -11.92 -17.91 74.50
C THR A 255 -11.17 -17.46 75.75
N HIS A 256 -10.78 -16.19 75.87
CA HIS A 256 -10.20 -15.65 77.10
C HIS A 256 -11.21 -15.66 78.27
N GLU A 257 -12.45 -15.24 78.03
CA GLU A 257 -13.53 -15.26 79.03
C GLU A 257 -13.86 -16.70 79.49
N LEU A 258 -13.94 -17.65 78.56
CA LEU A 258 -14.13 -19.09 78.87
C LEU A 258 -12.95 -19.68 79.66
N VAL A 259 -11.71 -19.27 79.39
CA VAL A 259 -10.53 -19.69 80.18
C VAL A 259 -10.58 -19.11 81.60
N ALA A 260 -11.01 -17.85 81.77
CA ALA A 260 -11.15 -17.23 83.08
C ALA A 260 -12.21 -17.93 83.95
N VAL A 261 -13.40 -18.20 83.38
CA VAL A 261 -14.46 -18.99 84.05
C VAL A 261 -13.97 -20.42 84.34
N GLY A 262 -13.27 -21.05 83.40
CA GLY A 262 -12.67 -22.37 83.58
C GLY A 262 -11.63 -22.45 84.72
N ALA A 263 -10.93 -21.35 85.01
CA ALA A 263 -10.03 -21.23 86.15
C ALA A 263 -10.79 -21.10 87.48
N GLN A 264 -11.81 -20.23 87.54
CA GLN A 264 -12.68 -20.07 88.72
C GLN A 264 -13.37 -21.40 89.09
N CYS A 265 -13.95 -22.09 88.11
CA CYS A 265 -14.63 -23.39 88.30
C CYS A 265 -13.69 -24.56 88.68
N LYS A 266 -12.37 -24.36 88.76
CA LYS A 266 -11.43 -25.30 89.38
C LYS A 266 -11.23 -24.99 90.87
N GLY A 267 -11.02 -23.72 91.23
CA GLY A 267 -10.84 -23.30 92.62
C GLY A 267 -12.04 -23.67 93.50
N GLU A 268 -13.24 -23.22 93.13
CA GLU A 268 -14.45 -23.38 93.95
C GLU A 268 -14.81 -24.85 94.23
N ARG A 269 -14.59 -25.75 93.26
CA ARG A 269 -14.87 -27.19 93.45
C ARG A 269 -13.91 -27.83 94.44
N HIS A 270 -12.64 -27.41 94.49
CA HIS A 270 -11.72 -27.86 95.52
C HIS A 270 -12.08 -27.26 96.89
N GLU A 271 -12.40 -25.97 96.96
CA GLU A 271 -12.84 -25.28 98.19
C GLU A 271 -14.07 -25.97 98.82
N GLN A 272 -15.13 -26.19 98.03
CA GLN A 272 -16.35 -26.88 98.48
C GLN A 272 -16.08 -28.33 98.89
N THR A 273 -15.17 -29.04 98.20
CA THR A 273 -14.80 -30.42 98.55
C THR A 273 -14.03 -30.46 99.86
N ILE A 274 -13.09 -29.54 100.08
CA ILE A 274 -12.33 -29.40 101.33
C ILE A 274 -13.27 -29.03 102.49
N SER A 275 -14.24 -28.15 102.29
CA SER A 275 -15.24 -27.82 103.31
C SER A 275 -16.07 -29.05 103.71
N ARG A 276 -16.64 -29.76 102.73
CA ARG A 276 -17.42 -30.99 102.98
C ARG A 276 -16.58 -32.09 103.64
N GLN A 277 -15.30 -32.21 103.30
CA GLN A 277 -14.39 -33.14 103.95
C GLN A 277 -14.10 -32.74 105.41
N ARG A 278 -13.94 -31.45 105.71
CA ARG A 278 -13.79 -30.95 107.10
C ARG A 278 -15.06 -31.19 107.92
N GLU A 279 -16.24 -30.94 107.35
CA GLU A 279 -17.54 -31.22 107.98
C GLU A 279 -17.71 -32.72 108.24
N ALA A 280 -17.50 -33.57 107.24
CA ALA A 280 -17.59 -35.03 107.37
C ALA A 280 -16.56 -35.60 108.36
N LEU A 281 -15.36 -35.05 108.45
CA LEU A 281 -14.37 -35.43 109.46
C LEU A 281 -14.77 -34.99 110.88
N ASN A 282 -15.40 -33.83 111.04
CA ASN A 282 -15.93 -33.39 112.32
C ASN A 282 -17.14 -34.22 112.75
N GLU A 283 -18.04 -34.57 111.80
CA GLU A 283 -19.14 -35.50 112.05
C GLU A 283 -18.60 -36.88 112.42
N LEU A 284 -17.65 -37.45 111.67
CA LEU A 284 -17.03 -38.74 111.99
C LEU A 284 -16.35 -38.72 113.36
N ARG A 285 -15.67 -37.63 113.75
CA ARG A 285 -15.08 -37.50 115.10
C ARG A 285 -16.15 -37.49 116.20
N ALA A 286 -17.27 -36.78 116.00
CA ALA A 286 -18.39 -36.79 116.94
C ALA A 286 -19.12 -38.15 116.98
N ARG A 287 -19.23 -38.81 115.83
CA ARG A 287 -19.93 -40.09 115.63
C ARG A 287 -19.10 -41.28 116.13
N ILE A 288 -17.78 -41.24 115.99
CA ILE A 288 -16.85 -42.17 116.67
C ILE A 288 -16.94 -41.96 118.18
N LYS A 289 -16.85 -40.71 118.66
CA LYS A 289 -16.95 -40.40 120.11
C LYS A 289 -18.24 -40.89 120.76
N THR A 290 -19.35 -40.95 120.01
CA THR A 290 -20.63 -41.51 120.51
C THR A 290 -20.75 -43.02 120.30
N LEU A 291 -20.19 -43.59 119.23
CA LEU A 291 -20.16 -45.05 119.01
C LEU A 291 -19.19 -45.77 119.94
N GLU A 292 -18.08 -45.15 120.35
CA GLU A 292 -17.19 -45.65 121.40
C GLU A 292 -17.87 -45.72 122.78
N GLN A 293 -18.84 -44.83 123.03
CA GLN A 293 -19.66 -44.85 124.25
C GLN A 293 -20.82 -45.86 124.21
N LEU A 294 -21.14 -46.46 123.05
CA LEU A 294 -22.37 -47.22 122.81
C LEU A 294 -22.14 -48.54 122.06
N ARG A 295 -21.09 -49.30 122.42
CA ARG A 295 -20.65 -50.51 121.67
C ARG A 295 -20.99 -51.86 122.33
N PRO A 296 -22.10 -52.51 121.95
CA PRO A 296 -22.29 -53.96 122.05
C PRO A 296 -21.77 -54.70 120.79
N ALA A 297 -21.90 -56.03 120.74
CA ALA A 297 -21.30 -56.91 119.72
C ALA A 297 -22.21 -57.30 118.54
N ASN A 298 -21.61 -57.71 117.42
CA ASN A 298 -22.29 -58.04 116.15
C ASN A 298 -22.90 -59.47 116.11
N PRO A 299 -24.07 -59.65 115.47
CA PRO A 299 -24.63 -60.97 115.09
C PRO A 299 -24.13 -61.48 113.71
N PRO A 300 -24.35 -62.76 113.34
CA PRO A 300 -23.56 -63.44 112.31
C PRO A 300 -24.05 -63.41 110.84
N TYR A 301 -23.15 -63.88 109.98
CA TYR A 301 -23.04 -63.79 108.51
C TYR A 301 -24.21 -64.31 107.64
N GLU A 302 -24.98 -65.28 108.13
CA GLU A 302 -25.79 -66.19 107.28
C GLU A 302 -26.88 -65.49 106.44
N LYS A 303 -27.50 -64.42 106.95
CA LYS A 303 -28.58 -63.68 106.27
C LYS A 303 -28.15 -62.96 104.99
N VAL A 304 -26.86 -62.68 104.80
CA VAL A 304 -26.36 -61.90 103.66
C VAL A 304 -26.41 -62.70 102.35
N LEU A 305 -26.20 -64.01 102.41
CA LEU A 305 -26.00 -64.83 101.22
C LEU A 305 -27.27 -65.02 100.38
N GLN A 306 -28.44 -65.02 101.03
CA GLN A 306 -29.73 -65.31 100.39
C GLN A 306 -30.20 -64.19 99.44
N GLN A 307 -29.82 -62.94 99.70
CA GLN A 307 -30.26 -61.77 98.93
C GLN A 307 -29.60 -61.69 97.53
N VAL A 308 -28.40 -62.25 97.36
CA VAL A 308 -27.61 -62.18 96.11
C VAL A 308 -28.23 -63.00 94.97
N ILE A 309 -29.07 -63.99 95.29
CA ILE A 309 -29.61 -64.94 94.29
C ILE A 309 -30.74 -64.32 93.45
N LEU A 310 -31.60 -63.46 94.04
CA LEU A 310 -32.73 -62.86 93.30
C LEU A 310 -32.29 -61.99 92.12
N LEU A 311 -31.29 -61.13 92.34
CA LEU A 311 -30.90 -60.05 91.41
C LEU A 311 -30.34 -60.53 90.06
N LYS A 312 -30.03 -61.82 89.90
CA LYS A 312 -29.54 -62.38 88.64
C LYS A 312 -30.63 -62.69 87.62
N LYS A 313 -31.92 -62.65 87.99
CA LYS A 313 -33.02 -63.11 87.12
C LYS A 313 -33.55 -62.04 86.16
N GLU A 314 -33.53 -60.76 86.54
CA GLU A 314 -34.20 -59.66 85.79
C GLU A 314 -33.43 -59.22 84.53
N LEU A 315 -32.11 -59.41 84.47
CA LEU A 315 -31.26 -58.92 83.37
C LEU A 315 -31.45 -59.62 82.01
N ALA A 316 -32.31 -60.64 81.93
CA ALA A 316 -32.52 -61.43 80.71
C ALA A 316 -33.53 -60.80 79.72
N GLU A 317 -34.51 -60.01 80.21
CA GLU A 317 -35.73 -59.73 79.44
C GLU A 317 -35.61 -58.54 78.45
N LEU A 318 -34.70 -57.60 78.70
CA LEU A 318 -34.65 -56.29 78.03
C LEU A 318 -34.03 -56.26 76.61
N ARG A 319 -33.67 -57.40 76.00
CA ARG A 319 -32.82 -57.44 74.79
C ARG A 319 -33.53 -57.58 73.42
N ALA A 320 -34.87 -57.56 73.34
CA ALA A 320 -35.58 -58.30 72.28
C ALA A 320 -36.45 -57.52 71.23
N LYS A 321 -36.44 -56.17 71.09
CA LYS A 321 -37.50 -55.46 70.33
C LYS A 321 -37.12 -54.14 69.55
N GLN A 322 -36.62 -54.16 68.30
CA GLN A 322 -36.63 -53.00 67.32
C GLN A 322 -35.96 -53.26 65.91
N ALA A 323 -36.62 -52.98 64.73
CA ALA A 323 -36.03 -52.84 63.34
C ALA A 323 -36.98 -52.44 62.12
N LEU A 324 -36.46 -51.77 61.03
CA LEU A 324 -36.79 -51.76 59.53
C LEU A 324 -37.60 -50.62 58.69
N PRO A 325 -37.34 -50.36 57.32
CA PRO A 325 -37.82 -49.20 56.41
C PRO A 325 -38.16 -49.42 54.82
N THR A 326 -38.34 -48.41 53.87
CA THR A 326 -38.77 -48.55 52.36
C THR A 326 -38.53 -47.42 51.20
N ASN A 327 -38.91 -47.57 49.84
CA ASN A 327 -38.44 -46.90 48.48
C ASN A 327 -39.46 -46.52 47.22
N MET A 328 -39.11 -46.27 45.86
CA MET A 328 -39.95 -45.78 44.59
C MET A 328 -39.49 -45.93 42.99
N PRO A 329 -40.33 -45.78 41.83
CA PRO A 329 -40.03 -45.88 40.27
C PRO A 329 -40.87 -45.13 39.03
N SER A 330 -40.53 -45.09 37.65
CA SER A 330 -41.37 -44.65 36.35
C SER A 330 -40.80 -44.62 34.79
N LEU A 331 -41.57 -44.56 33.58
CA LEU A 331 -41.22 -44.15 32.07
C LEU A 331 -42.22 -44.37 30.75
N THR A 332 -42.11 -43.77 29.46
CA THR A 332 -42.87 -44.07 28.08
C THR A 332 -42.63 -43.27 26.64
N LEU A 333 -43.09 -43.65 25.34
CA LEU A 333 -43.15 -42.87 23.94
C LEU A 333 -43.71 -43.49 22.51
N SER A 334 -44.00 -42.77 21.31
CA SER A 334 -44.41 -43.20 19.81
C SER A 334 -44.79 -42.06 18.69
N SER A 335 -45.21 -42.05 17.32
CA SER A 335 -45.15 -42.75 15.90
C SER A 335 -45.96 -42.07 14.60
N SER A 336 -45.84 -42.39 13.22
CA SER A 336 -46.56 -41.72 11.95
C SER A 336 -46.62 -42.36 10.41
N SER A 337 -47.30 -41.83 9.27
CA SER A 337 -47.39 -42.31 7.75
C SER A 337 -48.11 -41.46 6.50
N GLN A 338 -48.14 -41.83 5.12
CA GLN A 338 -48.72 -41.10 3.82
C GLN A 338 -48.98 -41.84 2.34
N GLN A 339 -49.73 -41.31 1.25
CA GLN A 339 -49.85 -41.68 -0.31
C GLN A 339 -50.95 -40.89 -1.29
N SER A 340 -51.39 -40.95 -2.64
CA SER A 340 -51.20 -41.48 -4.12
C SER A 340 -52.17 -40.93 -5.36
N GLN A 341 -52.12 -41.24 -6.75
CA GLN A 341 -52.90 -40.63 -7.99
C GLN A 341 -53.13 -41.39 -9.46
N GLN A 342 -53.92 -40.92 -10.57
CA GLN A 342 -54.16 -41.55 -12.01
C GLN A 342 -54.97 -40.83 -13.28
N TYR A 343 -55.16 -41.40 -14.55
CA TYR A 343 -56.03 -40.98 -15.80
C TYR A 343 -56.31 -42.01 -17.05
N GLN A 344 -57.19 -41.77 -18.11
CA GLN A 344 -57.56 -42.68 -19.31
C GLN A 344 -58.22 -42.11 -20.68
N ARG A 345 -58.50 -42.90 -21.79
CA ARG A 345 -59.15 -42.50 -23.14
C ARG A 345 -59.73 -43.64 -24.10
N THR A 346 -60.33 -43.29 -25.29
CA THR A 346 -61.05 -44.10 -26.38
C THR A 346 -61.08 -43.37 -27.79
N SER A 347 -61.69 -43.76 -28.96
CA SER A 347 -61.97 -45.01 -29.79
C SER A 347 -62.69 -44.70 -31.19
N PRO A 348 -62.66 -45.52 -32.31
CA PRO A 348 -63.11 -45.14 -33.71
C PRO A 348 -64.00 -46.14 -34.56
N ASN A 349 -64.53 -45.78 -35.77
CA ASN A 349 -64.76 -46.76 -36.91
C ASN A 349 -65.14 -46.23 -38.33
N ASP A 350 -65.82 -45.09 -38.54
CA ASP A 350 -66.17 -44.61 -39.92
C ASP A 350 -64.94 -44.14 -40.72
N ASP A 351 -63.80 -44.07 -40.03
CA ASP A 351 -62.63 -43.32 -40.46
C ASP A 351 -61.83 -44.01 -41.58
N ILE A 352 -61.94 -45.32 -41.84
CA ILE A 352 -60.88 -46.11 -42.49
C ILE A 352 -60.31 -45.50 -43.80
N GLN A 353 -61.15 -45.15 -44.79
CA GLN A 353 -60.65 -44.52 -46.03
C GLN A 353 -60.22 -43.06 -45.83
N SER A 354 -60.89 -42.33 -44.93
CA SER A 354 -60.50 -40.97 -44.54
C SER A 354 -59.13 -40.99 -43.86
N ALA A 355 -58.90 -41.96 -42.96
CA ALA A 355 -57.70 -42.18 -42.17
C ALA A 355 -56.52 -42.66 -43.01
N GLU A 356 -56.72 -43.43 -44.08
CA GLU A 356 -55.62 -43.82 -44.98
C GLU A 356 -55.20 -42.65 -45.89
N ILE A 357 -56.14 -41.83 -46.37
CA ILE A 357 -55.84 -40.57 -47.07
C ILE A 357 -55.19 -39.56 -46.12
N GLN A 358 -55.75 -39.39 -44.92
CA GLN A 358 -55.25 -38.54 -43.85
C GLN A 358 -53.85 -38.97 -43.41
N LYS A 359 -53.58 -40.27 -43.29
CA LYS A 359 -52.24 -40.81 -43.00
C LYS A 359 -51.26 -40.52 -44.14
N ILE A 360 -51.67 -40.62 -45.41
CA ILE A 360 -50.81 -40.22 -46.54
C ILE A 360 -50.54 -38.70 -46.53
N ILE A 361 -51.51 -37.89 -46.06
CA ILE A 361 -51.32 -36.45 -45.85
C ILE A 361 -50.36 -36.22 -44.67
N GLU A 362 -50.55 -36.90 -43.54
CA GLU A 362 -49.72 -36.79 -42.32
C GLU A 362 -48.28 -37.27 -42.54
N GLU A 363 -48.08 -38.35 -43.31
CA GLU A 363 -46.74 -38.80 -43.73
C GLU A 363 -46.08 -37.78 -44.67
N ARG A 364 -46.85 -37.12 -45.55
CA ARG A 364 -46.34 -36.06 -46.43
C ARG A 364 -46.04 -34.76 -45.67
N THR A 365 -46.87 -34.35 -44.70
CA THR A 365 -46.57 -33.20 -43.86
C THR A 365 -45.40 -33.50 -42.94
N ALA A 366 -45.32 -34.68 -42.31
CA ALA A 366 -44.15 -35.08 -41.52
C ALA A 366 -42.87 -35.11 -42.36
N HIS A 367 -42.92 -35.53 -43.64
CA HIS A 367 -41.77 -35.46 -44.55
C HIS A 367 -41.43 -34.01 -44.93
N ALA A 368 -42.41 -33.13 -45.12
CA ALA A 368 -42.17 -31.71 -45.36
C ALA A 368 -41.57 -31.02 -44.11
N ASP A 369 -42.13 -31.26 -42.93
CA ASP A 369 -41.71 -30.69 -41.66
C ASP A 369 -40.30 -31.15 -41.27
N THR A 370 -39.97 -32.42 -41.46
CA THR A 370 -38.60 -32.93 -41.25
C THR A 370 -37.60 -32.34 -42.25
N MET A 371 -37.98 -32.13 -43.51
CA MET A 371 -37.13 -31.44 -44.50
C MET A 371 -36.93 -29.96 -44.15
N ASN A 372 -37.99 -29.26 -43.75
CA ASN A 372 -37.95 -27.87 -43.28
C ASN A 372 -37.06 -27.73 -42.02
N ALA A 373 -37.18 -28.65 -41.07
CA ALA A 373 -36.36 -28.68 -39.86
C ALA A 373 -34.86 -28.89 -40.19
N LEU A 374 -34.54 -29.84 -41.08
CA LEU A 374 -33.16 -30.08 -41.52
C LEU A 374 -32.57 -28.88 -42.26
N GLN A 375 -33.34 -28.21 -43.13
CA GLN A 375 -32.91 -26.96 -43.78
C GLN A 375 -32.67 -25.85 -42.74
N THR A 376 -33.57 -25.66 -41.79
CA THR A 376 -33.44 -24.66 -40.72
C THR A 376 -32.18 -24.90 -39.88
N CYS A 377 -31.87 -26.16 -39.56
CA CYS A 377 -30.62 -26.53 -38.88
C CYS A 377 -29.37 -26.27 -39.75
N GLU A 378 -29.43 -26.51 -41.06
CA GLU A 378 -28.33 -26.21 -41.98
C GLU A 378 -28.07 -24.70 -42.13
N GLU A 379 -29.11 -23.88 -42.22
CA GLU A 379 -29.02 -22.42 -42.26
C GLU A 379 -28.46 -21.84 -40.95
N MET A 380 -28.92 -22.36 -39.80
CA MET A 380 -28.39 -22.00 -38.49
C MET A 380 -26.91 -22.38 -38.35
N ASN A 381 -26.52 -23.60 -38.71
CA ASN A 381 -25.13 -24.06 -38.65
C ASN A 381 -24.21 -23.25 -39.59
N SER A 382 -24.67 -22.96 -40.80
CA SER A 382 -23.92 -22.12 -41.76
C SER A 382 -23.74 -20.69 -41.24
N THR A 383 -24.75 -20.15 -40.55
CA THR A 383 -24.68 -18.83 -39.90
C THR A 383 -23.74 -18.85 -38.69
N LEU A 384 -23.75 -19.90 -37.88
CA LEU A 384 -22.83 -20.09 -36.76
C LEU A 384 -21.37 -20.19 -37.23
N VAL A 385 -21.08 -21.01 -38.22
CA VAL A 385 -19.72 -21.14 -38.79
C VAL A 385 -19.22 -19.80 -39.34
N ARG A 386 -20.07 -19.05 -40.06
CA ARG A 386 -19.71 -17.70 -40.53
C ARG A 386 -19.45 -16.73 -39.37
N LYS A 387 -20.22 -16.81 -38.28
CA LYS A 387 -20.00 -15.97 -37.09
C LYS A 387 -18.74 -16.35 -36.31
N LEU A 388 -18.37 -17.63 -36.27
CA LEU A 388 -17.11 -18.09 -35.69
C LEU A 388 -15.91 -17.67 -36.55
N ALA A 389 -16.02 -17.72 -37.89
CA ALA A 389 -15.00 -17.18 -38.80
C ALA A 389 -14.78 -15.67 -38.60
N GLN A 390 -15.85 -14.88 -38.48
CA GLN A 390 -15.79 -13.45 -38.15
C GLN A 390 -15.07 -13.18 -36.81
N LEU A 391 -15.40 -13.94 -35.77
CA LEU A 391 -14.80 -13.77 -34.43
C LEU A 391 -13.36 -14.28 -34.32
N LEU A 392 -12.93 -15.13 -35.24
CA LEU A 392 -11.58 -15.72 -35.27
C LEU A 392 -10.71 -15.15 -36.40
N GLU A 393 -11.16 -14.12 -37.12
CA GLU A 393 -10.42 -13.48 -38.22
C GLU A 393 -10.06 -14.49 -39.34
N LEU A 394 -11.01 -15.35 -39.73
CA LEU A 394 -10.86 -16.39 -40.77
C LEU A 394 -11.89 -16.26 -41.92
N ASP A 395 -12.53 -15.09 -42.08
CA ASP A 395 -13.60 -14.89 -43.07
C ASP A 395 -13.15 -15.23 -44.50
N ASP A 396 -12.00 -14.72 -44.93
CA ASP A 396 -11.45 -14.93 -46.28
C ASP A 396 -11.17 -16.41 -46.60
N GLU A 397 -10.97 -17.23 -45.57
CA GLU A 397 -10.66 -18.66 -45.67
C GLU A 397 -11.92 -19.56 -45.59
N ILE A 398 -12.98 -19.08 -44.93
CA ILE A 398 -14.15 -19.91 -44.54
C ILE A 398 -15.47 -19.44 -45.17
N SER A 399 -15.57 -18.22 -45.71
CA SER A 399 -16.81 -17.58 -46.21
C SER A 399 -17.74 -18.48 -47.05
N ASN A 400 -17.16 -19.35 -47.90
CA ASN A 400 -17.85 -20.08 -48.95
C ASN A 400 -18.47 -21.44 -48.53
N VAL A 401 -18.97 -21.58 -47.30
CA VAL A 401 -19.73 -22.78 -46.89
C VAL A 401 -21.12 -22.78 -47.54
N THR A 402 -21.29 -23.58 -48.59
CA THR A 402 -22.57 -23.79 -49.29
C THR A 402 -23.48 -24.78 -48.55
N PRO A 403 -24.82 -24.66 -48.65
CA PRO A 403 -25.77 -25.68 -48.17
C PRO A 403 -25.59 -27.01 -48.90
N LEU A 404 -25.73 -28.14 -48.20
CA LEU A 404 -25.72 -29.48 -48.82
C LEU A 404 -27.04 -29.80 -49.52
N ALA A 405 -28.16 -29.21 -49.07
CA ALA A 405 -29.47 -29.41 -49.67
C ALA A 405 -29.49 -29.10 -51.17
N THR A 406 -28.82 -28.03 -51.59
CA THR A 406 -28.76 -27.53 -52.98
C THR A 406 -27.74 -28.24 -53.87
N LEU A 407 -26.90 -29.13 -53.33
CA LEU A 407 -25.84 -29.81 -54.07
C LEU A 407 -26.27 -31.20 -54.56
N SER A 408 -25.79 -31.63 -55.73
CA SER A 408 -25.99 -32.99 -56.22
C SER A 408 -25.25 -34.03 -55.36
N MET A 409 -25.64 -35.29 -55.46
CA MET A 409 -25.03 -36.37 -54.66
C MET A 409 -23.51 -36.53 -54.87
N SER A 410 -22.96 -36.13 -56.02
CA SER A 410 -21.51 -36.13 -56.26
C SER A 410 -20.79 -34.94 -55.62
N GLU A 411 -21.45 -33.79 -55.52
CA GLU A 411 -20.86 -32.55 -54.99
C GLU A 411 -20.91 -32.50 -53.45
N ARG A 412 -21.92 -33.16 -52.85
CA ARG A 412 -22.08 -33.24 -51.38
C ARG A 412 -20.82 -33.76 -50.68
N TYR A 413 -20.09 -34.71 -51.27
CA TYR A 413 -18.83 -35.21 -50.68
C TYR A 413 -17.74 -34.12 -50.62
N ALA A 414 -17.62 -33.30 -51.67
CA ALA A 414 -16.69 -32.16 -51.67
C ALA A 414 -17.12 -31.08 -50.66
N GLY A 415 -18.43 -30.80 -50.56
CA GLY A 415 -18.99 -29.89 -49.55
C GLY A 415 -18.73 -30.34 -48.11
N VAL A 416 -18.86 -31.64 -47.80
CA VAL A 416 -18.49 -32.21 -46.50
C VAL A 416 -16.99 -32.03 -46.24
N GLN A 417 -16.13 -32.33 -47.22
CA GLN A 417 -14.68 -32.17 -47.06
C GLN A 417 -14.27 -30.70 -46.87
N GLN A 418 -14.95 -29.75 -47.51
CA GLN A 418 -14.75 -28.32 -47.30
C GLN A 418 -15.19 -27.88 -45.90
N ARG A 419 -16.35 -28.35 -45.41
CA ARG A 419 -16.81 -28.10 -44.03
C ARG A 419 -15.87 -28.68 -42.98
N GLN A 420 -15.29 -29.86 -43.22
CA GLN A 420 -14.30 -30.44 -42.33
C GLN A 420 -13.06 -29.54 -42.23
N ARG A 421 -12.47 -29.12 -43.37
CA ARG A 421 -11.33 -28.18 -43.38
C ARG A 421 -11.63 -26.88 -42.64
N ALA A 422 -12.83 -26.32 -42.81
CA ALA A 422 -13.25 -25.13 -42.07
C ALA A 422 -13.29 -25.38 -40.55
N ALA A 423 -13.83 -26.51 -40.09
CA ALA A 423 -13.82 -26.91 -38.68
C ALA A 423 -12.40 -27.16 -38.15
N ASP A 424 -11.51 -27.75 -38.95
CA ASP A 424 -10.11 -27.99 -38.61
C ASP A 424 -9.36 -26.66 -38.40
N MET A 425 -9.53 -25.69 -39.32
CA MET A 425 -8.92 -24.36 -39.22
C MET A 425 -9.47 -23.53 -38.04
N LEU A 426 -10.77 -23.60 -37.78
CA LEU A 426 -11.39 -22.97 -36.58
C LEU A 426 -10.79 -23.56 -35.30
N THR A 427 -10.68 -24.89 -35.21
CA THR A 427 -10.08 -25.60 -34.07
C THR A 427 -8.63 -25.18 -33.87
N GLN A 428 -7.80 -25.21 -34.92
CA GLN A 428 -6.40 -24.82 -34.85
C GLN A 428 -6.21 -23.35 -34.41
N LYS A 429 -7.04 -22.43 -34.91
CA LYS A 429 -7.01 -21.00 -34.51
C LYS A 429 -7.40 -20.84 -33.03
N ILE A 430 -8.36 -21.63 -32.53
CA ILE A 430 -8.73 -21.66 -31.10
C ILE A 430 -7.59 -22.21 -30.24
N GLU A 431 -6.98 -23.34 -30.62
CA GLU A 431 -5.82 -23.92 -29.91
C GLU A 431 -4.65 -22.94 -29.83
N MET A 432 -4.28 -22.29 -30.94
CA MET A 432 -3.24 -21.26 -30.96
C MET A 432 -3.55 -20.06 -30.03
N LEU A 433 -4.83 -19.70 -29.88
CA LEU A 433 -5.27 -18.65 -28.97
C LEU A 433 -5.24 -19.11 -27.50
N GLN A 434 -5.60 -20.37 -27.21
CA GLN A 434 -5.49 -20.98 -25.88
C GLN A 434 -4.02 -21.08 -25.44
N ASP A 435 -3.12 -21.54 -26.31
CA ASP A 435 -1.67 -21.56 -26.05
C ASP A 435 -1.10 -20.15 -25.82
N ARG A 436 -1.60 -19.14 -26.55
CA ARG A 436 -1.17 -17.74 -26.35
C ARG A 436 -1.75 -17.15 -25.06
N LEU A 437 -2.92 -17.59 -24.61
CA LEU A 437 -3.53 -17.20 -23.35
C LEU A 437 -2.79 -17.84 -22.17
N SER A 438 -2.61 -19.17 -22.17
CA SER A 438 -1.93 -19.93 -21.12
C SER A 438 -0.52 -19.37 -20.81
N ARG A 439 0.29 -19.10 -21.84
CA ARG A 439 1.60 -18.45 -21.68
C ARG A 439 1.54 -17.03 -21.14
N LYS A 440 0.49 -16.26 -21.44
CA LYS A 440 0.28 -14.92 -20.85
C LYS A 440 -0.13 -15.02 -19.39
N GLU A 441 -0.98 -15.97 -19.03
CA GLU A 441 -1.32 -16.21 -17.62
C GLU A 441 -0.10 -16.68 -16.82
N GLU A 442 0.76 -17.52 -17.38
CA GLU A 442 1.99 -17.95 -16.73
C GLU A 442 2.93 -16.76 -16.45
N LEU A 443 3.14 -15.91 -17.44
CA LEU A 443 3.89 -14.65 -17.29
C LEU A 443 3.26 -13.72 -16.23
N LEU A 444 1.93 -13.62 -16.17
CA LEU A 444 1.23 -12.85 -15.14
C LEU A 444 1.42 -13.47 -13.75
N ARG A 445 1.30 -14.79 -13.62
CA ARG A 445 1.58 -15.54 -12.38
C ARG A 445 3.03 -15.35 -11.89
N ASP A 446 3.99 -15.16 -12.79
CA ASP A 446 5.36 -14.81 -12.43
C ASP A 446 5.53 -13.35 -12.00
N TYR A 447 4.88 -12.39 -12.68
CA TYR A 447 4.84 -11.00 -12.21
C TYR A 447 4.16 -10.86 -10.84
N GLU A 448 3.14 -11.66 -10.53
CA GLU A 448 2.51 -11.71 -9.19
C GLU A 448 3.49 -12.21 -8.12
N LYS A 449 4.29 -13.24 -8.43
CA LYS A 449 5.36 -13.72 -7.53
C LYS A 449 6.41 -12.64 -7.29
N ASP A 450 6.83 -11.93 -8.33
CA ASP A 450 7.84 -10.86 -8.22
C ASP A 450 7.31 -9.62 -7.49
N LEU A 451 6.05 -9.24 -7.69
CA LEU A 451 5.37 -8.23 -6.88
C LEU A 451 5.29 -8.65 -5.40
N GLY A 452 5.09 -9.95 -5.13
CA GLY A 452 5.18 -10.54 -3.79
C GLY A 452 6.56 -10.39 -3.17
N LYS A 453 7.63 -10.72 -3.91
CA LYS A 453 9.03 -10.53 -3.47
C LYS A 453 9.34 -9.05 -3.20
N LEU A 454 8.85 -8.13 -4.05
CA LEU A 454 9.05 -6.69 -3.90
C LEU A 454 8.38 -6.17 -2.61
N ARG A 455 7.14 -6.57 -2.33
CA ARG A 455 6.44 -6.23 -1.07
C ARG A 455 7.18 -6.75 0.17
N GLN A 456 7.74 -7.96 0.10
CA GLN A 456 8.58 -8.51 1.19
C GLN A 456 9.87 -7.70 1.39
N ALA A 457 10.54 -7.32 0.29
CA ALA A 457 11.72 -6.46 0.35
C ALA A 457 11.40 -5.06 0.93
N GLU A 458 10.25 -4.47 0.57
CA GLU A 458 9.79 -3.18 1.11
C GLU A 458 9.56 -3.24 2.63
N ILE A 459 8.98 -4.33 3.14
CA ILE A 459 8.80 -4.57 4.58
C ILE A 459 10.17 -4.69 5.28
N LEU A 460 11.08 -5.51 4.73
CA LEU A 460 12.43 -5.66 5.28
C LEU A 460 13.21 -4.34 5.28
N ILE A 461 13.07 -3.50 4.26
CA ILE A 461 13.68 -2.15 4.21
C ILE A 461 13.11 -1.27 5.32
N LYS A 462 11.79 -1.29 5.57
CA LYS A 462 11.17 -0.54 6.67
C LYS A 462 11.67 -1.01 8.04
N GLU A 463 11.77 -2.32 8.26
CA GLU A 463 12.35 -2.89 9.48
C GLU A 463 13.82 -2.47 9.69
N LYS A 464 14.64 -2.51 8.63
CA LYS A 464 16.05 -2.07 8.72
C LYS A 464 16.17 -0.56 8.94
N ASN A 465 15.29 0.25 8.36
CA ASN A 465 15.28 1.69 8.59
C ASN A 465 14.90 2.06 10.03
N MET A 466 13.95 1.35 10.65
CA MET A 466 13.64 1.53 12.08
C MET A 466 14.85 1.16 12.95
N LEU A 467 15.48 0.01 12.71
CA LEU A 467 16.68 -0.42 13.45
C LEU A 467 17.87 0.55 13.26
N LEU A 468 18.03 1.14 12.08
CA LEU A 468 19.03 2.18 11.83
C LEU A 468 18.71 3.48 12.59
N GLN A 469 17.44 3.87 12.66
CA GLN A 469 16.99 5.04 13.43
C GLN A 469 17.22 4.84 14.94
N ASP A 470 16.91 3.66 15.49
CA ASP A 470 17.17 3.31 16.89
C ASP A 470 18.68 3.34 17.20
N LEU A 471 19.51 2.78 16.30
CA LEU A 471 20.97 2.82 16.41
C LEU A 471 21.53 4.26 16.29
N GLU A 472 20.92 5.12 15.47
CA GLU A 472 21.32 6.53 15.37
C GLU A 472 20.97 7.31 16.65
N ILE A 473 19.78 7.08 17.23
CA ILE A 473 19.39 7.66 18.52
C ILE A 473 20.32 7.17 19.64
N GLY A 474 20.63 5.86 19.69
CA GLY A 474 21.59 5.27 20.62
C GLY A 474 23.01 5.82 20.45
N LYS A 475 23.43 6.07 19.21
CA LYS A 475 24.72 6.74 18.92
C LYS A 475 24.74 8.17 19.46
N ARG A 476 23.70 8.97 19.18
CA ARG A 476 23.60 10.37 19.62
C ARG A 476 23.60 10.48 21.15
N THR A 477 22.83 9.64 21.85
CA THR A 477 22.81 9.60 23.32
C THR A 477 24.16 9.21 23.92
N ASN A 478 24.90 8.27 23.31
CA ASN A 478 26.26 7.93 23.72
C ASN A 478 27.27 9.07 23.43
N GLU A 479 27.07 9.84 22.36
CA GLU A 479 27.88 11.02 22.05
C GLU A 479 27.62 12.16 23.06
N ASP A 480 26.36 12.39 23.46
CA ASP A 480 25.96 13.33 24.51
C ASP A 480 26.50 12.92 25.89
N GLU A 481 26.41 11.64 26.27
CA GLU A 481 27.00 11.13 27.52
C GLU A 481 28.52 11.29 27.52
N ALA A 482 29.20 10.96 26.42
CA ALA A 482 30.64 11.14 26.30
C ALA A 482 31.07 12.62 26.37
N LEU A 483 30.25 13.56 25.89
CA LEU A 483 30.47 15.00 26.06
C LEU A 483 30.24 15.44 27.51
N PHE A 484 29.16 14.96 28.15
CA PHE A 484 28.87 15.24 29.56
C PHE A 484 30.01 14.76 30.47
N LEU A 485 30.44 13.50 30.34
CA LEU A 485 31.55 12.92 31.11
C LEU A 485 32.87 13.65 30.88
N ARG A 486 33.16 14.11 29.65
CA ARG A 486 34.34 14.95 29.36
C ARG A 486 34.26 16.30 30.07
N ASN A 487 33.09 16.93 30.13
CA ASN A 487 32.90 18.20 30.83
C ASN A 487 33.07 18.04 32.34
N THR A 488 32.43 17.05 32.97
CA THR A 488 32.60 16.77 34.42
C THR A 488 34.04 16.37 34.76
N LEU A 489 34.73 15.62 33.90
CA LEU A 489 36.15 15.30 34.06
C LEU A 489 37.04 16.55 33.95
N LYS A 490 36.70 17.50 33.08
CA LYS A 490 37.40 18.79 33.00
C LYS A 490 37.14 19.64 34.25
N GLU A 491 35.89 19.77 34.69
CA GLU A 491 35.52 20.54 35.88
C GLU A 491 36.22 20.01 37.14
N THR A 492 36.27 18.69 37.32
CA THR A 492 36.99 18.07 38.44
C THR A 492 38.51 18.20 38.33
N GLN A 493 39.08 18.22 37.11
CA GLN A 493 40.49 18.59 36.90
C GLN A 493 40.77 20.06 37.24
N ASP A 494 39.91 20.98 36.83
CA ASP A 494 40.07 22.43 37.09
C ASP A 494 39.91 22.74 38.60
N GLN A 495 38.97 22.08 39.29
CA GLN A 495 38.85 22.09 40.76
C GLN A 495 40.12 21.55 41.42
N LEU A 496 40.61 20.37 41.02
CA LEU A 496 41.84 19.79 41.55
C LEU A 496 43.07 20.69 41.30
N ASN A 497 43.11 21.37 40.16
CA ASN A 497 44.19 22.31 39.83
C ASN A 497 44.05 23.65 40.59
N GLN A 498 42.84 24.06 40.97
CA GLN A 498 42.63 25.16 41.92
C GLN A 498 43.07 24.78 43.33
N GLU A 499 42.65 23.60 43.82
CA GLU A 499 43.09 23.08 45.13
C GLU A 499 44.61 22.92 45.22
N LYS A 500 45.26 22.40 44.18
CA LYS A 500 46.74 22.37 44.09
C LYS A 500 47.35 23.78 44.23
N ARG A 501 46.82 24.77 43.50
CA ARG A 501 47.30 26.17 43.56
C ARG A 501 47.14 26.76 44.97
N VAL A 502 45.97 26.61 45.57
CA VAL A 502 45.68 27.05 46.95
C VAL A 502 46.63 26.38 47.94
N ASN A 503 46.77 25.05 47.89
CA ASN A 503 47.69 24.30 48.75
C ASN A 503 49.17 24.72 48.55
N THR A 504 49.61 25.04 47.34
CA THR A 504 50.97 25.57 47.12
C THR A 504 51.16 26.98 47.69
N ALA A 505 50.16 27.86 47.62
CA ALA A 505 50.25 29.20 48.20
C ALA A 505 50.28 29.18 49.74
N ILE A 506 49.44 28.33 50.35
CA ILE A 506 49.43 28.07 51.80
C ILE A 506 50.81 27.55 52.25
N LYS A 507 51.39 26.58 51.54
CA LYS A 507 52.75 26.07 51.82
C LYS A 507 53.86 27.11 51.64
N LEU A 508 53.63 28.15 50.84
CA LEU A 508 54.53 29.28 50.63
C LEU A 508 54.24 30.47 51.57
N GLY A 509 53.38 30.30 52.59
CA GLY A 509 53.06 31.33 53.57
C GLY A 509 52.33 32.55 53.02
N ARG A 510 51.74 32.46 51.83
CA ARG A 510 50.98 33.56 51.21
C ARG A 510 49.51 33.41 51.58
N ASN A 511 48.98 34.34 52.36
CA ASN A 511 47.54 34.45 52.57
C ASN A 511 46.84 34.65 51.21
N ILE A 512 45.85 33.81 50.93
CA ILE A 512 44.89 34.03 49.83
C ILE A 512 43.63 34.59 50.48
N ASP A 513 43.33 35.86 50.25
CA ASP A 513 42.04 36.44 50.59
C ASP A 513 40.94 35.77 49.74
N ARG A 514 39.83 35.42 50.38
CA ARG A 514 38.85 34.45 49.85
C ARG A 514 37.81 35.06 48.89
N ASP A 515 38.03 36.30 48.46
CA ASP A 515 36.96 37.23 48.04
C ASP A 515 36.83 37.41 46.52
N HIS A 516 37.38 36.52 45.70
CA HIS A 516 37.29 36.61 44.22
C HIS A 516 36.58 35.38 43.61
N SER A 517 35.31 35.17 43.98
CA SER A 517 34.41 34.20 43.31
C SER A 517 32.90 34.53 43.37
N SER A 518 32.50 35.72 43.83
CA SER A 518 31.10 36.17 43.84
C SER A 518 30.52 36.45 42.45
N ASP A 519 31.34 36.93 41.52
CA ASP A 519 30.86 37.73 40.38
C ASP A 519 30.50 36.93 39.12
N LEU A 520 30.75 35.61 39.11
CA LEU A 520 30.41 34.74 37.97
C LEU A 520 29.01 34.10 38.07
N ILE A 521 28.38 34.10 39.26
CA ILE A 521 27.09 33.40 39.49
C ILE A 521 25.88 34.31 39.20
N ARG A 522 25.88 35.02 38.06
CA ARG A 522 24.74 35.86 37.64
C ARG A 522 24.30 35.74 36.17
N ARG A 523 24.89 34.83 35.38
CA ARG A 523 24.38 34.42 34.06
C ARG A 523 24.60 32.92 33.82
N GLY A 524 23.68 32.11 34.32
CA GLY A 524 23.64 30.65 34.12
C GLY A 524 22.32 30.10 34.67
N GLY A 525 21.70 29.16 33.97
CA GLY A 525 20.37 28.64 34.31
C GLY A 525 20.41 27.53 35.36
N SER A 526 19.40 27.55 36.24
CA SER A 526 18.92 26.46 37.11
C SER A 526 19.41 25.03 36.82
N SER A 527 20.05 24.40 37.83
CA SER A 527 19.43 23.27 38.57
C SER A 527 20.20 22.85 39.83
N HIS A 528 19.45 22.37 40.83
CA HIS A 528 19.70 21.34 41.87
C HIS A 528 21.16 20.87 42.17
N SER A 529 21.60 20.60 43.41
CA SER A 529 20.85 20.09 44.58
C SER A 529 21.62 20.15 45.92
N MET A 530 20.88 20.20 47.06
CA MET A 530 21.21 19.73 48.44
C MET A 530 22.47 20.26 49.19
N THR A 531 22.45 20.67 50.48
CA THR A 531 21.41 20.55 51.56
C THR A 531 20.84 21.90 52.06
N THR A 532 21.16 22.57 53.19
CA THR A 532 22.19 22.42 54.27
C THR A 532 21.71 23.13 55.58
N LEU A 533 22.26 22.76 56.77
CA LEU A 533 21.80 23.19 58.11
C LEU A 533 22.62 24.35 58.75
N HIS A 534 22.01 25.53 59.02
CA HIS A 534 21.91 26.18 60.36
C HIS A 534 21.09 27.51 60.33
N HIS A 535 20.99 28.21 61.47
CA HIS A 535 19.87 29.13 61.84
C HIS A 535 20.00 30.63 61.49
N HIS A 536 18.82 31.29 61.47
CA HIS A 536 18.52 32.74 61.54
C HIS A 536 19.06 33.62 60.37
N SER A 537 18.26 34.37 59.62
CA SER A 537 16.99 35.06 59.94
C SER A 537 16.07 35.20 58.71
N ALA A 538 14.78 35.47 58.92
CA ALA A 538 13.80 35.64 57.84
C ALA A 538 13.83 37.05 57.21
N PRO A 539 13.65 37.13 55.89
CA PRO A 539 12.69 38.08 55.32
C PRO A 539 11.70 37.45 54.34
N ASP A 540 10.49 38.03 54.31
CA ASP A 540 9.29 37.70 53.54
C ASP A 540 9.49 37.12 52.12
N VAL A 541 8.78 36.00 51.84
CA VAL A 541 8.73 35.30 50.53
C VAL A 541 7.29 35.17 49.99
N GLU A 542 6.26 35.61 50.74
CA GLU A 542 4.86 35.42 50.36
C GLU A 542 4.41 36.00 49.00
N PRO A 543 4.85 37.20 48.54
CA PRO A 543 4.26 37.81 47.35
C PRO A 543 4.53 37.02 46.05
N LYS A 544 5.67 36.30 45.97
CA LYS A 544 6.09 35.57 44.75
C LYS A 544 5.30 34.29 44.52
N ILE A 545 4.89 33.58 45.59
CA ILE A 545 4.10 32.36 45.48
C ILE A 545 2.66 32.71 45.04
N LYS A 546 2.13 33.84 45.54
CA LYS A 546 0.79 34.34 45.19
C LYS A 546 0.68 34.77 43.72
N THR A 547 1.71 35.38 43.13
CA THR A 547 1.71 35.72 41.68
C THR A 547 1.82 34.48 40.80
N VAL A 548 2.76 33.56 41.04
CA VAL A 548 2.92 32.34 40.23
C VAL A 548 1.64 31.49 40.25
N LYS A 549 0.99 31.34 41.41
CA LYS A 549 -0.30 30.63 41.51
C LYS A 549 -1.43 31.34 40.76
N LYS A 550 -1.45 32.68 40.74
CA LYS A 550 -2.42 33.47 39.97
C LYS A 550 -2.22 33.30 38.46
N GLU A 551 -0.98 33.31 37.97
CA GLU A 551 -0.65 33.07 36.56
C GLU A 551 -0.99 31.64 36.12
N MET A 552 -0.70 30.64 36.96
CA MET A 552 -1.07 29.25 36.66
C MET A 552 -2.59 29.09 36.56
N ASN A 553 -3.34 29.63 37.52
CA ASN A 553 -4.80 29.62 37.49
C ASN A 553 -5.36 30.38 36.28
N GLN A 554 -4.74 31.49 35.84
CA GLN A 554 -5.16 32.21 34.64
C GLN A 554 -4.86 31.44 33.35
N LYS A 555 -3.76 30.68 33.29
CA LYS A 555 -3.47 29.76 32.17
C LYS A 555 -4.46 28.60 32.11
N ILE A 556 -4.85 28.04 33.26
CA ILE A 556 -5.89 27.01 33.37
C ILE A 556 -7.23 27.58 32.90
N ALA A 557 -7.68 28.73 33.42
CA ALA A 557 -8.94 29.34 33.03
C ALA A 557 -9.03 29.71 31.53
N ARG A 558 -7.91 30.04 30.87
CA ARG A 558 -7.85 30.21 29.41
C ARG A 558 -8.07 28.89 28.67
N LYS A 559 -7.40 27.81 29.10
CA LYS A 559 -7.60 26.47 28.53
C LYS A 559 -9.02 25.94 28.77
N ASP A 560 -9.60 26.18 29.94
CA ASP A 560 -10.98 25.79 30.26
C ASP A 560 -12.01 26.55 29.40
N TYR A 561 -11.71 27.79 29.01
CA TYR A 561 -12.50 28.56 28.05
C TYR A 561 -12.34 27.99 26.63
N GLU A 562 -11.10 27.83 26.17
CA GLU A 562 -10.74 27.26 24.86
C GLU A 562 -11.38 25.86 24.64
N ILE A 563 -11.30 24.99 25.65
CA ILE A 563 -11.95 23.66 25.65
C ILE A 563 -13.48 23.76 25.62
N LYS A 564 -14.09 24.80 26.20
CA LYS A 564 -15.55 25.03 26.10
C LYS A 564 -15.95 25.52 24.71
N THR A 565 -15.19 26.44 24.12
CA THR A 565 -15.43 26.92 22.74
C THR A 565 -15.30 25.78 21.75
N LEU A 566 -14.18 25.03 21.77
CA LEU A 566 -13.95 23.88 20.91
C LEU A 566 -15.02 22.78 21.09
N LYS A 567 -15.56 22.60 22.30
CA LYS A 567 -16.69 21.68 22.54
C LYS A 567 -17.99 22.20 21.93
N HIS A 568 -18.24 23.51 21.98
CA HIS A 568 -19.43 24.11 21.36
C HIS A 568 -19.38 24.00 19.84
N GLU A 569 -18.26 24.38 19.23
CA GLU A 569 -17.98 24.23 17.80
C GLU A 569 -18.11 22.76 17.35
N LEU A 570 -17.63 21.81 18.16
CA LEU A 570 -17.76 20.37 17.88
C LEU A 570 -19.22 19.87 17.97
N HIS A 571 -20.07 20.46 18.82
CA HIS A 571 -21.50 20.12 18.85
C HIS A 571 -22.23 20.73 17.65
N GLU A 572 -21.94 21.98 17.28
CA GLU A 572 -22.50 22.63 16.10
C GLU A 572 -22.09 21.91 14.80
N ALA A 573 -20.85 21.41 14.72
CA ALA A 573 -20.38 20.53 13.65
C ALA A 573 -21.04 19.14 13.65
N LEU A 574 -21.44 18.62 14.83
CA LEU A 574 -22.17 17.35 14.93
C LEU A 574 -23.63 17.51 14.48
N ASP A 575 -24.30 18.57 14.96
CA ASP A 575 -25.69 18.88 14.65
C ASP A 575 -25.88 19.11 13.14
N THR A 576 -25.02 19.94 12.54
CA THR A 576 -25.01 20.18 11.08
C THR A 576 -24.69 18.92 10.27
N LEU A 577 -23.80 18.03 10.75
CA LEU A 577 -23.52 16.75 10.10
C LEU A 577 -24.73 15.80 10.19
N THR A 578 -25.46 15.78 11.31
CA THR A 578 -26.70 14.99 11.44
C THR A 578 -27.84 15.54 10.58
N GLU A 579 -27.98 16.86 10.44
CA GLU A 579 -28.93 17.48 9.52
C GLU A 579 -28.61 17.11 8.06
N GLN A 580 -27.33 17.21 7.65
CA GLN A 580 -26.88 16.79 6.32
C GLN A 580 -27.13 15.30 6.07
N SER A 581 -26.84 14.43 7.04
CA SER A 581 -27.10 12.99 6.96
C SER A 581 -28.59 12.69 6.80
N HIS A 582 -29.45 13.39 7.55
CA HIS A 582 -30.90 13.29 7.42
C HIS A 582 -31.38 13.77 6.03
N ARG A 583 -30.80 14.85 5.49
CA ARG A 583 -31.12 15.36 4.15
C ARG A 583 -30.70 14.38 3.05
N VAL A 584 -29.53 13.74 3.16
CA VAL A 584 -29.09 12.68 2.22
C VAL A 584 -30.08 11.52 2.27
N LYS A 585 -30.45 11.05 3.46
CA LYS A 585 -31.40 9.95 3.64
C LYS A 585 -32.80 10.24 3.07
N LEU A 586 -33.25 11.49 3.10
CA LEU A 586 -34.47 11.93 2.42
C LEU A 586 -34.35 11.84 0.89
N MET A 587 -33.22 12.25 0.31
CA MET A 587 -32.97 12.14 -1.13
C MET A 587 -32.83 10.67 -1.58
N GLU A 588 -32.26 9.79 -0.76
CA GLU A 588 -32.19 8.34 -0.99
C GLU A 588 -33.57 7.66 -0.98
N LEU A 589 -34.54 8.18 -0.22
CA LEU A 589 -35.92 7.70 -0.22
C LEU A 589 -36.65 8.22 -1.46
N GLN A 590 -36.59 9.52 -1.74
CA GLN A 590 -37.22 10.12 -2.92
C GLN A 590 -36.74 9.52 -4.25
N SER A 591 -35.47 9.14 -4.35
CA SER A 591 -34.92 8.46 -5.54
C SER A 591 -35.28 6.98 -5.63
N ARG A 592 -35.60 6.31 -4.51
CA ARG A 592 -36.21 4.97 -4.51
C ARG A 592 -37.68 5.01 -4.95
N ASP A 593 -38.46 5.95 -4.42
CA ASP A 593 -39.87 6.09 -4.79
C ASP A 593 -40.00 6.41 -6.29
N ALA A 594 -39.18 7.34 -6.80
CA ALA A 594 -39.09 7.67 -8.23
C ALA A 594 -38.56 6.53 -9.14
N SER A 595 -38.04 5.44 -8.58
CA SER A 595 -37.64 4.22 -9.33
C SER A 595 -38.58 3.02 -9.09
N HIS A 596 -39.78 3.29 -8.55
CA HIS A 596 -40.92 2.36 -8.54
C HIS A 596 -42.15 2.91 -9.31
N GLU A 597 -42.10 4.14 -9.83
CA GLU A 597 -43.12 4.71 -10.75
C GLU A 597 -42.68 4.70 -12.24
N SER A 598 -41.76 3.80 -12.62
CA SER A 598 -41.30 3.57 -14.00
C SER A 598 -40.96 2.10 -14.24
#